data_AF-A0A1E1WDS6-F1
#
_entry.id   AF-A0A1E1WDS6-F1
#
_cell.length_a   1.000
_cell.length_b   1.000
_cell.length_c   1.000
_cell.angle_alpha   90.00
_cell.angle_beta   90.00
_cell.angle_gamma   90.00
#
_symmetry.space_group_name_H-M   'P 1'
#
loop_
_entity.id
_entity.type
_entity.pdbx_description
1 polymer ?
#
loop_
_entity_poly.entity_id
_entity_poly.type
_entity_poly.pdbx_seq_one_letter_code
_entity_poly.pdbx_strand_id
1 'polypeptide(L)'
;GIMGKMGNKGGVSIRMDLHNTSMCFVNSHLAAHVEEYERRNQDFRDICNRTRFVQPNQTPKAIKDHDQIYWLGDLNYRITDLDPTSVKKLVSENNFAPVLEWDQLRQQHKNNNVFAGYTEGIINFKPTYKYDPGTDNWDSSEKNRAPAWCDRIFWKGENITQLAYRSHPTLNISDHKPVSAAFSSSVKIIDEEKYRKVYEEVIKQLDKMENELIPQVKVDVTEIDFGTVRYLELQVRTITIKNVGKLPVEFEFIKKLDETSFCKEWLIVEPYKKCICADESCEIQLKVLINKTSACKMNAGTDKLYDILVLHLYGGKDIFITVNGTYQRSCFGCSIEVLVNLNMPIREVPVGKLIELENKRDQTPPSQSTYSIPKEIWFLVDHIYLHGLKEPNLFEQPGLHFEVLQIRDWLDSGSVDPIPGSIHSVAEALLLLLESTADPIIPYNLQSVCLRASANYLQCKQIIMELPEFRKNVFLYLCEFLQEALQHSAENGLDVKTLSTLFGAIFLRDNPNQIQEPQSRINKQVIDKKKAQFVYHFLVNDHSDLIFSK
;
A
#
# COMPACT_ATOMS: atom_id res chain seq x y z
N GLY A 1 39.10 -50.71 -14.96
CA GLY A 1 39.66 -51.94 -14.36
C GLY A 1 38.80 -53.16 -14.59
N ILE A 2 39.16 -54.31 -14.01
CA ILE A 2 38.38 -55.57 -14.04
C ILE A 2 36.94 -55.26 -13.58
N MET A 3 35.94 -55.71 -14.35
CA MET A 3 34.51 -55.43 -14.18
C MET A 3 34.11 -53.93 -14.15
N GLY A 4 34.95 -53.01 -14.65
CA GLY A 4 34.62 -51.58 -14.76
C GLY A 4 34.57 -50.80 -13.44
N LYS A 5 35.03 -51.39 -12.32
CA LYS A 5 34.97 -50.79 -10.97
C LYS A 5 36.26 -50.84 -10.15
N MET A 6 37.24 -51.72 -10.45
CA MET A 6 38.53 -51.73 -9.71
C MET A 6 39.52 -50.66 -10.21
N GLY A 7 40.29 -50.08 -9.29
CA GLY A 7 41.17 -48.90 -9.49
C GLY A 7 42.55 -49.14 -10.12
N ASN A 8 42.79 -50.28 -10.77
CA ASN A 8 44.06 -50.57 -11.44
C ASN A 8 44.23 -49.87 -12.81
N LYS A 9 43.13 -49.39 -13.40
CA LYS A 9 43.03 -48.64 -14.66
C LYS A 9 41.85 -47.68 -14.57
N GLY A 10 42.01 -46.44 -15.02
CA GLY A 10 41.02 -45.37 -14.90
C GLY A 10 41.67 -43.99 -15.03
N GLY A 11 41.07 -42.98 -14.40
CA GLY A 11 41.64 -41.63 -14.36
C GLY A 11 41.37 -40.93 -13.04
N VAL A 12 42.30 -40.06 -12.66
CA VAL A 12 42.15 -39.09 -11.56
C VAL A 12 42.26 -37.69 -12.15
N SER A 13 41.58 -36.74 -11.53
CA SER A 13 41.54 -35.38 -12.06
C SER A 13 41.46 -34.36 -10.94
N ILE A 14 42.11 -33.22 -11.15
CA ILE A 14 42.00 -32.04 -10.29
C ILE A 14 41.47 -30.88 -11.13
N ARG A 15 40.64 -30.05 -10.50
CA ARG A 15 40.23 -28.77 -11.07
C ARG A 15 40.60 -27.63 -10.14
N MET A 16 40.79 -26.45 -10.71
CA MET A 16 40.99 -25.21 -9.97
C MET A 16 40.46 -24.02 -10.78
N ASP A 17 40.14 -22.93 -10.09
CA ASP A 17 39.98 -21.62 -10.72
C ASP A 17 41.23 -20.80 -10.41
N LEU A 18 41.85 -20.27 -11.46
CA LEU A 18 42.93 -19.30 -11.33
C LEU A 18 42.42 -17.98 -11.89
N HIS A 19 42.23 -17.00 -11.00
CA HIS A 19 41.45 -15.80 -11.29
C HIS A 19 40.10 -16.18 -11.93
N ASN A 20 39.76 -15.63 -13.11
CA ASN A 20 38.52 -15.90 -13.81
C ASN A 20 38.69 -16.94 -14.93
N THR A 21 39.63 -17.87 -14.78
CA THR A 21 39.86 -18.98 -15.71
C THR A 21 39.83 -20.31 -14.98
N SER A 22 38.93 -21.19 -15.41
CA SER A 22 38.76 -22.52 -14.85
C SER A 22 39.66 -23.52 -15.58
N MET A 23 40.44 -24.29 -14.81
CA MET A 23 41.42 -25.26 -15.31
C MET A 23 41.11 -26.66 -14.80
N CYS A 24 41.29 -27.67 -15.65
CA CYS A 24 41.15 -29.08 -15.30
C CYS A 24 42.35 -29.89 -15.79
N PHE A 25 42.95 -30.67 -14.90
CA PHE A 25 44.04 -31.59 -15.20
C PHE A 25 43.56 -33.02 -14.98
N VAL A 26 43.66 -33.85 -16.01
CA VAL A 26 43.24 -35.25 -15.99
C VAL A 26 44.47 -36.12 -16.20
N ASN A 27 44.72 -37.05 -15.28
CA ASN A 27 45.73 -38.09 -15.43
C ASN A 27 45.03 -39.44 -15.60
N SER A 28 45.34 -40.20 -16.66
CA SER A 28 44.71 -41.49 -16.91
C SER A 28 45.70 -42.60 -17.17
N HIS A 29 45.33 -43.81 -16.76
CA HIS A 29 46.01 -45.06 -17.07
C HIS A 29 44.99 -46.01 -17.71
N LEU A 30 45.00 -46.10 -19.04
CA LEU A 30 43.98 -46.82 -19.82
C LEU A 30 44.33 -48.30 -20.04
N ALA A 31 43.37 -49.09 -20.50
CA ALA A 31 43.54 -50.53 -20.76
C ALA A 31 44.80 -50.87 -21.58
N ALA A 32 45.55 -51.87 -21.12
CA ALA A 32 46.74 -52.39 -21.79
C ALA A 32 46.39 -53.41 -22.88
N HIS A 33 47.43 -53.96 -23.55
CA HIS A 33 47.36 -54.89 -24.70
C HIS A 33 47.07 -54.20 -26.04
N VAL A 34 47.70 -54.68 -27.12
CA VAL A 34 47.66 -53.98 -28.42
C VAL A 34 46.28 -54.08 -29.04
N GLU A 35 45.59 -55.20 -28.85
CA GLU A 35 44.26 -55.52 -29.39
C GLU A 35 43.13 -54.66 -28.78
N GLU A 36 43.36 -54.05 -27.61
CA GLU A 36 42.31 -53.44 -26.78
C GLU A 36 42.12 -51.92 -27.02
N TYR A 37 42.22 -51.43 -28.26
CA TYR A 37 42.08 -49.99 -28.52
C TYR A 37 40.64 -49.49 -28.37
N GLU A 38 39.62 -50.29 -28.69
CA GLU A 38 38.21 -49.95 -28.40
C GLU A 38 37.96 -49.84 -26.90
N ARG A 39 38.61 -50.70 -26.10
CA ARG A 39 38.53 -50.63 -24.64
C ARG A 39 39.16 -49.35 -24.11
N ARG A 40 40.30 -48.90 -24.66
CA ARG A 40 40.88 -47.59 -24.33
C ARG A 40 39.95 -46.43 -24.72
N ASN A 41 39.32 -46.50 -25.89
CA ASN A 41 38.30 -45.51 -26.29
C ASN A 41 37.13 -45.49 -25.30
N GLN A 42 36.69 -46.66 -24.82
CA GLN A 42 35.65 -46.75 -23.80
C GLN A 42 36.11 -46.18 -22.46
N ASP A 43 37.32 -46.50 -22.00
CA ASP A 43 37.86 -45.97 -20.75
C ASP A 43 37.95 -44.42 -20.80
N PHE A 44 38.37 -43.84 -21.93
CA PHE A 44 38.35 -42.39 -22.15
C PHE A 44 36.93 -41.80 -22.03
N ARG A 45 35.94 -42.41 -22.70
CA ARG A 45 34.53 -41.98 -22.63
C ARG A 45 33.98 -42.09 -21.21
N ASP A 46 34.30 -43.17 -20.51
CA ASP A 46 33.87 -43.40 -19.14
C ASP A 46 34.44 -42.33 -18.20
N ILE A 47 35.72 -41.96 -18.33
CA ILE A 47 36.33 -40.89 -17.53
C ILE A 47 35.63 -39.55 -17.84
N CYS A 48 35.44 -39.19 -19.11
CA CYS A 48 34.72 -37.97 -19.48
C CYS A 48 33.30 -37.92 -18.90
N ASN A 49 32.58 -39.03 -18.98
CA ASN A 49 31.17 -39.10 -18.60
C ASN A 49 30.95 -39.21 -17.10
N ARG A 50 31.86 -39.86 -16.36
CA ARG A 50 31.68 -40.18 -14.93
C ARG A 50 32.40 -39.22 -13.99
N THR A 51 33.45 -38.54 -14.43
CA THR A 51 34.14 -37.55 -13.59
C THR A 51 33.24 -36.35 -13.34
N ARG A 52 32.94 -36.09 -12.06
CA ARG A 52 32.20 -34.91 -11.60
C ARG A 52 32.93 -34.28 -10.41
N PHE A 53 33.12 -32.97 -10.48
CA PHE A 53 33.68 -32.16 -9.42
C PHE A 53 32.54 -31.51 -8.65
N VAL A 54 32.36 -31.92 -7.40
CA VAL A 54 31.31 -31.42 -6.51
C VAL A 54 31.97 -30.50 -5.48
N GLN A 55 31.46 -29.28 -5.37
CA GLN A 55 31.82 -28.32 -4.31
C GLN A 55 30.53 -27.89 -3.59
N PRO A 56 30.58 -27.61 -2.27
CA PRO A 56 29.43 -27.09 -1.55
C PRO A 56 28.86 -25.84 -2.22
N ASN A 57 27.53 -25.74 -2.33
CA ASN A 57 26.81 -24.59 -2.88
C ASN A 57 27.14 -24.23 -4.34
N GLN A 58 27.69 -25.16 -5.13
CA GLN A 58 27.94 -24.97 -6.56
C GLN A 58 27.37 -26.14 -7.37
N THR A 59 26.94 -25.85 -8.60
CA THR A 59 26.52 -26.88 -9.56
C THR A 59 27.72 -27.79 -9.89
N PRO A 60 27.59 -29.12 -9.82
CA PRO A 60 28.67 -30.03 -10.17
C PRO A 60 29.20 -29.80 -11.60
N LYS A 61 30.52 -29.69 -11.75
CA LYS A 61 31.18 -29.52 -13.05
C LYS A 61 31.73 -30.85 -13.56
N ALA A 62 31.66 -31.09 -14.86
CA ALA A 62 32.37 -32.16 -15.57
C ALA A 62 33.69 -31.63 -16.14
N ILE A 63 34.54 -32.53 -16.66
CA ILE A 63 35.83 -32.16 -17.29
C ILE A 63 35.62 -31.10 -18.39
N LYS A 64 34.60 -31.29 -19.24
CA LYS A 64 34.30 -30.42 -20.39
C LYS A 64 33.87 -28.98 -20.03
N ASP A 65 33.50 -28.72 -18.77
CA ASP A 65 32.94 -27.43 -18.34
C ASP A 65 34.02 -26.43 -17.92
N HIS A 66 35.30 -26.72 -18.20
CA HIS A 66 36.44 -25.88 -17.86
C HIS A 66 36.98 -25.15 -19.09
N ASP A 67 37.46 -23.92 -18.91
CA ASP A 67 38.04 -23.10 -19.99
C ASP A 67 39.30 -23.77 -20.58
N GLN A 68 40.12 -24.37 -19.72
CA GLN A 68 41.37 -25.04 -20.10
C GLN A 68 41.45 -26.44 -19.51
N ILE A 69 41.71 -27.43 -20.35
CA ILE A 69 41.78 -28.84 -19.98
C ILE A 69 43.12 -29.40 -20.45
N TYR A 70 43.85 -30.06 -19.56
CA TYR A 70 45.09 -30.77 -19.84
C TYR A 70 44.89 -32.23 -19.48
N TRP A 71 45.08 -33.13 -20.44
CA TRP A 71 44.90 -34.56 -20.25
C TRP A 71 46.21 -35.28 -20.51
N LEU A 72 46.70 -36.02 -19.53
CA LEU A 72 47.97 -36.72 -19.59
C LEU A 72 47.89 -38.15 -19.04
N GLY A 73 48.95 -38.91 -19.25
CA GLY A 73 49.19 -40.19 -18.59
C GLY A 73 49.55 -41.31 -19.56
N ASP A 74 49.53 -42.54 -19.05
CA ASP A 74 49.70 -43.75 -19.84
C ASP A 74 48.37 -44.11 -20.54
N LEU A 75 48.22 -43.59 -21.74
CA LEU A 75 47.05 -43.85 -22.58
C LEU A 75 47.11 -45.24 -23.23
N ASN A 76 48.25 -45.93 -23.14
CA ASN A 76 48.45 -47.33 -23.53
C ASN A 76 48.14 -47.71 -24.99
N TYR A 77 47.92 -46.75 -25.88
CA TYR A 77 47.82 -47.01 -27.31
C TYR A 77 49.16 -47.45 -27.89
N ARG A 78 49.10 -48.35 -28.88
CA ARG A 78 50.27 -49.07 -29.41
C ARG A 78 50.43 -48.82 -30.90
N ILE A 79 51.52 -49.35 -31.46
CA ILE A 79 51.73 -49.42 -32.90
C ILE A 79 51.05 -50.69 -33.41
N THR A 80 50.20 -50.56 -34.43
CA THR A 80 49.47 -51.67 -35.04
C THR A 80 50.07 -52.04 -36.40
N ASP A 81 49.99 -53.31 -36.81
CA ASP A 81 50.36 -53.81 -38.15
C ASP A 81 51.80 -53.52 -38.65
N LEU A 82 52.71 -53.15 -37.74
CA LEU A 82 54.16 -53.12 -37.98
C LEU A 82 54.86 -54.15 -37.10
N ASP A 83 55.78 -54.92 -37.68
CA ASP A 83 56.55 -55.90 -36.92
C ASP A 83 57.54 -55.19 -35.96
N PRO A 84 57.80 -55.75 -34.76
CA PRO A 84 58.67 -55.12 -33.77
C PRO A 84 60.08 -54.80 -34.27
N THR A 85 60.61 -55.59 -35.21
CA THR A 85 61.97 -55.41 -35.75
C THR A 85 62.03 -54.17 -36.65
N SER A 86 61.05 -53.99 -37.53
CA SER A 86 60.93 -52.80 -38.37
C SER A 86 60.70 -51.54 -37.54
N VAL A 87 59.85 -51.62 -36.50
CA VAL A 87 59.64 -50.48 -35.58
C VAL A 87 60.96 -50.10 -34.90
N LYS A 88 61.70 -51.07 -34.35
CA LYS A 88 63.00 -50.82 -33.69
C LYS A 88 64.02 -50.20 -34.66
N LYS A 89 64.06 -50.67 -35.92
CA LYS A 89 64.94 -50.13 -36.97
C LYS A 89 64.61 -48.67 -37.27
N LEU A 90 63.36 -48.36 -37.62
CA LEU A 90 62.94 -46.99 -37.96
C LEU A 90 63.13 -46.01 -36.80
N VAL A 91 62.85 -46.46 -35.57
CA VAL A 91 63.08 -45.66 -34.36
C VAL A 91 64.56 -45.43 -34.09
N SER A 92 65.43 -46.42 -34.36
CA SER A 92 66.89 -46.25 -34.22
C SER A 92 67.47 -45.22 -35.21
N GLU A 93 66.85 -45.11 -36.39
CA GLU A 93 67.19 -44.12 -37.43
C GLU A 93 66.55 -42.74 -37.16
N ASN A 94 65.84 -42.57 -36.04
CA ASN A 94 65.02 -41.39 -35.70
C ASN A 94 63.95 -41.05 -36.76
N ASN A 95 63.53 -42.03 -37.56
CA ASN A 95 62.50 -41.88 -38.58
C ASN A 95 61.12 -42.25 -38.00
N PHE A 96 60.55 -41.34 -37.22
CA PHE A 96 59.31 -41.61 -36.46
C PHE A 96 58.04 -41.51 -37.30
N ALA A 97 58.03 -40.70 -38.35
CA ALA A 97 56.81 -40.40 -39.11
C ALA A 97 56.11 -41.65 -39.69
N PRO A 98 56.81 -42.61 -40.33
CA PRO A 98 56.17 -43.84 -40.81
C PRO A 98 55.59 -44.70 -39.68
N VAL A 99 56.23 -44.72 -38.50
CA VAL A 99 55.74 -45.48 -37.34
C VAL A 99 54.50 -44.81 -36.74
N LEU A 100 54.48 -43.47 -36.69
CA LEU A 100 53.36 -42.70 -36.16
C LEU A 100 52.10 -42.79 -37.02
N GLU A 101 52.18 -43.15 -38.30
CA GLU A 101 50.97 -43.43 -39.12
C GLU A 101 50.22 -44.68 -38.63
N TRP A 102 50.93 -45.58 -37.94
CA TRP A 102 50.41 -46.81 -37.34
C TRP A 102 50.18 -46.69 -35.82
N ASP A 103 50.33 -45.49 -35.26
CA ASP A 103 49.98 -45.20 -33.86
C ASP A 103 48.46 -45.19 -33.70
N GLN A 104 47.93 -46.12 -32.90
CA GLN A 104 46.49 -46.25 -32.70
C GLN A 104 45.88 -44.96 -32.16
N LEU A 105 46.53 -44.24 -31.24
CA LEU A 105 45.95 -43.02 -30.68
C LEU A 105 45.79 -41.95 -31.76
N ARG A 106 46.81 -41.76 -32.60
CA ARG A 106 46.76 -40.82 -33.73
C ARG A 106 45.63 -41.17 -34.70
N GLN A 107 45.42 -42.45 -35.00
CA GLN A 107 44.31 -42.91 -35.85
C GLN A 107 42.95 -42.66 -35.20
N GLN A 108 42.79 -43.04 -33.92
CA GLN A 108 41.53 -42.85 -33.19
C GLN A 108 41.20 -41.37 -32.96
N HIS A 109 42.20 -40.52 -32.73
CA HIS A 109 42.05 -39.07 -32.62
C HIS A 109 41.70 -38.42 -33.97
N LYS A 110 42.38 -38.81 -35.06
CA LYS A 110 42.08 -38.36 -36.43
C LYS A 110 40.65 -38.70 -36.85
N ASN A 111 40.15 -39.87 -36.42
CA ASN A 111 38.77 -40.31 -36.67
C ASN A 111 37.75 -39.72 -35.67
N ASN A 112 38.16 -38.84 -34.76
CA ASN A 112 37.34 -38.25 -33.69
C ASN A 112 36.69 -39.29 -32.73
N ASN A 113 37.23 -40.51 -32.65
CA ASN A 113 36.73 -41.54 -31.72
C ASN A 113 37.10 -41.22 -30.26
N VAL A 114 38.20 -40.51 -30.05
CA VAL A 114 38.69 -40.02 -28.76
C VAL A 114 39.30 -38.64 -28.90
N PHE A 115 39.38 -37.89 -27.81
CA PHE A 115 40.04 -36.58 -27.76
C PHE A 115 39.54 -35.58 -28.82
N ALA A 116 38.27 -35.66 -29.23
CA ALA A 116 37.67 -34.75 -30.19
C ALA A 116 37.74 -33.28 -29.70
N GLY A 117 38.35 -32.43 -30.52
CA GLY A 117 38.63 -31.02 -30.21
C GLY A 117 39.75 -30.79 -29.20
N TYR A 118 40.51 -31.83 -28.80
CA TYR A 118 41.79 -31.67 -28.13
C TYR A 118 42.91 -31.62 -29.15
N THR A 119 44.02 -30.99 -28.77
CA THR A 119 45.25 -30.89 -29.55
C THR A 119 46.36 -31.67 -28.86
N GLU A 120 47.25 -32.27 -29.65
CA GLU A 120 48.51 -32.85 -29.19
C GLU A 120 49.68 -32.22 -29.93
N GLY A 121 50.83 -32.12 -29.27
CA GLY A 121 52.06 -31.60 -29.83
C GLY A 121 52.68 -32.53 -30.87
N ILE A 122 53.52 -31.97 -31.73
CA ILE A 122 54.33 -32.77 -32.66
C ILE A 122 55.28 -33.66 -31.84
N ILE A 123 55.25 -34.97 -32.09
CA ILE A 123 56.09 -35.95 -31.42
C ILE A 123 57.43 -36.05 -32.16
N ASN A 124 58.47 -35.46 -31.56
CA ASN A 124 59.85 -35.48 -32.08
C ASN A 124 60.80 -36.30 -31.18
N PHE A 125 60.27 -37.19 -30.35
CA PHE A 125 61.02 -38.01 -29.40
C PHE A 125 60.73 -39.50 -29.59
N LYS A 126 61.68 -40.35 -29.19
CA LYS A 126 61.56 -41.82 -29.31
C LYS A 126 60.37 -42.36 -28.48
N PRO A 127 59.76 -43.50 -28.89
CA PRO A 127 58.76 -44.20 -28.09
C PRO A 127 59.20 -44.38 -26.63
N THR A 128 58.26 -44.24 -25.72
CA THR A 128 58.54 -44.22 -24.27
C THR A 128 58.36 -45.56 -23.61
N TYR A 129 57.84 -46.55 -24.34
CA TYR A 129 57.59 -47.90 -23.86
C TYR A 129 57.96 -48.92 -24.96
N LYS A 130 58.41 -50.15 -24.69
CA LYS A 130 58.82 -50.73 -23.41
C LYS A 130 60.35 -50.88 -23.37
N TYR A 131 60.95 -50.47 -22.27
CA TYR A 131 62.38 -50.63 -21.99
C TYR A 131 62.63 -51.74 -20.97
N ASP A 132 63.86 -52.24 -20.92
CA ASP A 132 64.34 -53.03 -19.79
C ASP A 132 64.72 -52.08 -18.63
N PRO A 133 64.12 -52.24 -17.43
CA PRO A 133 64.39 -51.36 -16.30
C PRO A 133 65.89 -51.24 -15.98
N GLY A 134 66.33 -50.02 -15.69
CA GLY A 134 67.75 -49.69 -15.46
C GLY A 134 68.56 -49.44 -16.74
N THR A 135 67.96 -49.56 -17.92
CA THR A 135 68.66 -49.44 -19.21
C THR A 135 67.92 -48.58 -20.23
N ASP A 136 68.56 -48.33 -21.37
CA ASP A 136 67.95 -47.77 -22.59
C ASP A 136 67.68 -48.84 -23.66
N ASN A 137 67.81 -50.12 -23.29
CA ASN A 137 67.55 -51.23 -24.18
C ASN A 137 66.04 -51.47 -24.30
N TRP A 138 65.59 -51.79 -25.51
CA TRP A 138 64.22 -52.24 -25.75
C TRP A 138 63.95 -53.58 -25.06
N ASP A 139 62.68 -53.83 -24.74
CA ASP A 139 62.18 -55.07 -24.13
C ASP A 139 62.85 -56.33 -24.69
N SER A 140 63.68 -56.98 -23.86
CA SER A 140 64.36 -58.24 -24.17
C SER A 140 63.58 -59.47 -23.68
N SER A 141 62.41 -59.28 -23.09
CA SER A 141 61.55 -60.38 -22.67
C SER A 141 61.06 -61.22 -23.86
N GLU A 142 60.59 -62.44 -23.59
CA GLU A 142 60.01 -63.33 -24.61
C GLU A 142 58.85 -62.69 -25.40
N LYS A 143 58.20 -61.68 -24.82
CA LYS A 143 57.08 -60.95 -25.46
C LYS A 143 57.57 -59.93 -26.49
N ASN A 144 58.85 -59.57 -26.48
CA ASN A 144 59.55 -58.69 -27.43
C ASN A 144 58.66 -57.55 -27.97
N ARG A 145 58.09 -56.75 -27.06
CA ARG A 145 57.06 -55.77 -27.42
C ARG A 145 57.61 -54.72 -28.39
N ALA A 146 56.82 -54.37 -29.40
CA ALA A 146 57.12 -53.23 -30.26
C ALA A 146 57.17 -51.93 -29.43
N PRO A 147 58.17 -51.05 -29.67
CA PRO A 147 58.19 -49.72 -29.08
C PRO A 147 56.91 -48.92 -29.39
N ALA A 148 56.34 -48.22 -28.41
CA ALA A 148 55.11 -47.42 -28.54
C ALA A 148 55.14 -46.11 -27.72
N TRP A 149 54.39 -45.11 -28.18
CA TRP A 149 54.13 -43.86 -27.44
C TRP A 149 52.88 -44.01 -26.58
N CYS A 150 53.03 -44.77 -25.49
CA CYS A 150 51.95 -44.97 -24.52
C CYS A 150 51.67 -43.71 -23.69
N ASP A 151 52.72 -42.94 -23.37
CA ASP A 151 52.68 -41.79 -22.47
C ASP A 151 52.45 -40.49 -23.26
N ARG A 152 51.31 -39.84 -23.08
CA ARG A 152 50.84 -38.76 -23.97
C ARG A 152 50.27 -37.57 -23.21
N ILE A 153 50.29 -36.39 -23.84
CA ILE A 153 49.75 -35.15 -23.26
C ILE A 153 48.93 -34.40 -24.32
N PHE A 154 47.64 -34.27 -24.06
CA PHE A 154 46.66 -33.51 -24.85
C PHE A 154 46.20 -32.26 -24.08
N TRP A 155 45.73 -31.25 -24.81
CA TRP A 155 45.04 -30.10 -24.20
C TRP A 155 43.85 -29.65 -25.03
N LYS A 156 42.92 -28.94 -24.38
CA LYS A 156 41.76 -28.30 -25.02
C LYS A 156 41.45 -26.98 -24.31
N GLY A 157 41.14 -25.95 -25.07
CA GLY A 157 40.83 -24.62 -24.54
C GLY A 157 41.43 -23.52 -25.40
N GLU A 158 40.96 -22.30 -25.21
CA GLU A 158 41.47 -21.12 -25.89
C GLU A 158 42.71 -20.56 -25.18
N ASN A 159 43.56 -19.84 -25.92
CA ASN A 159 44.73 -19.14 -25.39
C ASN A 159 45.75 -20.04 -24.67
N ILE A 160 45.87 -21.30 -25.11
CA ILE A 160 46.90 -22.26 -24.69
C ILE A 160 47.88 -22.46 -25.84
N THR A 161 49.16 -22.17 -25.61
CA THR A 161 50.24 -22.43 -26.57
C THR A 161 51.22 -23.43 -25.98
N GLN A 162 51.45 -24.55 -26.65
CA GLN A 162 52.46 -25.51 -26.23
C GLN A 162 53.86 -25.00 -26.61
N LEU A 163 54.76 -24.94 -25.64
CA LEU A 163 56.14 -24.46 -25.79
C LEU A 163 57.15 -25.60 -25.99
N ALA A 164 56.89 -26.75 -25.36
CA ALA A 164 57.76 -27.92 -25.47
C ALA A 164 56.96 -29.20 -25.29
N TYR A 165 57.36 -30.27 -25.96
CA TYR A 165 56.86 -31.63 -25.75
C TYR A 165 58.00 -32.63 -25.97
N ARG A 166 58.41 -33.34 -24.90
CA ARG A 166 59.63 -34.16 -24.91
C ARG A 166 59.55 -35.34 -23.93
N SER A 167 60.30 -36.40 -24.22
CA SER A 167 60.62 -37.46 -23.27
C SER A 167 61.97 -37.23 -22.59
N HIS A 168 62.22 -37.93 -21.48
CA HIS A 168 63.43 -37.83 -20.66
C HIS A 168 64.16 -39.18 -20.61
N PRO A 169 64.93 -39.56 -21.65
CA PRO A 169 65.53 -40.90 -21.77
C PRO A 169 66.57 -41.21 -20.68
N THR A 170 67.25 -40.19 -20.15
CA THR A 170 68.26 -40.33 -19.08
C THR A 170 67.69 -40.87 -17.77
N LEU A 171 66.37 -40.88 -17.60
CA LEU A 171 65.68 -41.48 -16.46
C LEU A 171 65.28 -42.92 -16.81
N ASN A 172 65.96 -43.89 -16.21
CA ASN A 172 65.88 -45.32 -16.55
C ASN A 172 65.31 -46.20 -15.43
N ILE A 173 64.63 -45.61 -14.44
CA ILE A 173 64.12 -46.33 -13.26
C ILE A 173 62.96 -47.29 -13.63
N SER A 174 62.18 -46.95 -14.64
CA SER A 174 61.00 -47.71 -15.10
C SER A 174 61.23 -48.26 -16.51
N ASP A 175 60.40 -49.22 -16.91
CA ASP A 175 60.22 -49.66 -18.30
C ASP A 175 59.53 -48.61 -19.19
N HIS A 176 59.06 -47.50 -18.60
CA HIS A 176 58.62 -46.28 -19.28
C HIS A 176 59.62 -45.13 -19.13
N LYS A 177 59.67 -44.25 -20.13
CA LYS A 177 60.41 -42.98 -20.08
C LYS A 177 59.46 -41.81 -19.76
N PRO A 178 59.77 -40.94 -18.77
CA PRO A 178 58.91 -39.81 -18.44
C PRO A 178 58.70 -38.86 -19.62
N VAL A 179 57.49 -38.30 -19.72
CA VAL A 179 57.11 -37.31 -20.73
C VAL A 179 56.73 -36.00 -20.04
N SER A 180 57.13 -34.88 -20.63
CA SER A 180 56.74 -33.55 -20.16
C SER A 180 56.31 -32.66 -21.33
N ALA A 181 55.32 -31.82 -21.07
CA ALA A 181 54.97 -30.71 -21.94
C ALA A 181 54.97 -29.39 -21.15
N ALA A 182 55.45 -28.31 -21.77
CA ALA A 182 55.38 -26.97 -21.21
C ALA A 182 54.36 -26.15 -21.99
N PHE A 183 53.53 -25.37 -21.29
CA PHE A 183 52.49 -24.54 -21.89
C PHE A 183 52.61 -23.09 -21.43
N SER A 184 52.34 -22.16 -22.35
CA SER A 184 52.01 -20.78 -22.06
C SER A 184 50.49 -20.63 -22.15
N SER A 185 49.85 -20.35 -21.02
CA SER A 185 48.40 -20.33 -20.92
C SER A 185 47.93 -19.00 -20.35
N SER A 186 47.10 -18.28 -21.10
CA SER A 186 46.59 -16.99 -20.65
C SER A 186 45.46 -17.17 -19.62
N VAL A 187 45.43 -16.29 -18.62
CA VAL A 187 44.43 -16.29 -17.56
C VAL A 187 43.66 -14.97 -17.58
N LYS A 188 42.34 -15.05 -17.46
CA LYS A 188 41.44 -13.89 -17.37
C LYS A 188 41.55 -13.28 -15.97
N ILE A 189 41.99 -12.02 -15.89
CA ILE A 189 42.06 -11.24 -14.65
C ILE A 189 41.08 -10.07 -14.80
N ILE A 190 40.27 -9.81 -13.76
CA ILE A 190 39.35 -8.68 -13.75
C ILE A 190 40.15 -7.38 -13.61
N ASP A 191 39.86 -6.41 -14.49
CA ASP A 191 40.28 -5.02 -14.33
C ASP A 191 39.33 -4.34 -13.33
N GLU A 192 39.80 -4.15 -12.09
CA GLU A 192 38.99 -3.61 -10.98
C GLU A 192 38.41 -2.23 -11.28
N GLU A 193 39.13 -1.38 -12.03
CA GLU A 193 38.64 -0.04 -12.37
C GLU A 193 37.48 -0.12 -13.37
N LYS A 194 37.60 -0.98 -14.40
CA LYS A 194 36.50 -1.20 -15.35
C LYS A 194 35.33 -1.91 -14.70
N TYR A 195 35.58 -2.90 -13.86
CA TYR A 195 34.52 -3.60 -13.12
C TYR A 195 33.70 -2.62 -12.28
N ARG A 196 34.37 -1.74 -11.52
CA ARG A 196 33.69 -0.71 -10.73
C ARG A 196 32.84 0.22 -11.58
N LYS A 197 33.33 0.67 -12.74
CA LYS A 197 32.55 1.53 -13.66
C LYS A 197 31.28 0.84 -14.15
N VAL A 198 31.39 -0.42 -14.58
CA VAL A 198 30.22 -1.21 -15.02
C VAL A 198 29.26 -1.45 -13.87
N TYR A 199 29.78 -1.76 -12.68
CA TYR A 199 28.96 -1.97 -11.49
C TYR A 199 28.17 -0.70 -11.13
N GLU A 200 28.84 0.46 -11.06
CA GLU A 200 28.19 1.75 -10.79
C GLU A 200 27.13 2.10 -11.84
N GLU A 201 27.37 1.78 -13.12
CA GLU A 201 26.40 1.98 -14.20
C GLU A 201 25.15 1.10 -14.02
N VAL A 202 25.33 -0.19 -13.74
CA VAL A 202 24.24 -1.13 -13.52
C VAL A 202 23.38 -0.71 -12.31
N ILE A 203 24.02 -0.31 -11.20
CA ILE A 203 23.29 0.19 -10.03
C ILE A 203 22.48 1.43 -10.37
N LYS A 204 23.05 2.42 -11.09
CA LYS A 204 22.31 3.61 -11.53
C LYS A 204 21.11 3.27 -12.42
N GLN A 205 21.23 2.26 -13.28
CA GLN A 205 20.11 1.80 -14.11
C GLN A 205 19.01 1.17 -13.26
N LEU A 206 19.36 0.36 -12.26
CA LEU A 206 18.41 -0.22 -11.30
C LEU A 206 17.69 0.87 -10.51
N ASP A 207 18.43 1.82 -9.94
CA ASP A 207 17.86 2.95 -9.18
C ASP A 207 16.89 3.77 -10.06
N LYS A 208 17.25 4.01 -11.33
CA LYS A 208 16.39 4.71 -12.27
C LYS A 208 15.10 3.92 -12.52
N MET A 209 15.21 2.62 -12.76
CA MET A 209 14.03 1.76 -12.97
C MET A 209 13.13 1.73 -11.74
N GLU A 210 13.67 1.59 -10.53
CA GLU A 210 12.88 1.62 -9.29
C GLU A 210 12.16 2.96 -9.12
N ASN A 211 12.85 4.08 -9.32
CA ASN A 211 12.24 5.41 -9.22
C ASN A 211 11.12 5.63 -10.26
N GLU A 212 11.26 5.10 -11.48
CA GLU A 212 10.22 5.18 -12.52
C GLU A 212 8.97 4.34 -12.20
N LEU A 213 9.07 3.38 -11.28
CA LEU A 213 7.97 2.51 -10.85
C LEU A 213 7.26 3.03 -9.59
N ILE A 214 7.78 4.06 -8.92
CA ILE A 214 7.13 4.66 -7.75
C ILE A 214 5.81 5.33 -8.18
N PRO A 215 4.66 4.96 -7.58
CA PRO A 215 3.38 5.64 -7.78
C PRO A 215 3.48 7.15 -7.58
N GLN A 216 3.09 7.92 -8.60
CA GLN A 216 3.16 9.37 -8.57
C GLN A 216 1.91 10.01 -9.18
N VAL A 217 1.29 10.91 -8.41
CA VAL A 217 0.19 11.74 -8.90
C VAL A 217 0.53 13.22 -8.75
N LYS A 218 -0.12 14.05 -9.56
CA LYS A 218 -0.14 15.50 -9.42
C LYS A 218 -1.56 15.92 -9.03
N VAL A 219 -1.69 16.64 -7.92
CA VAL A 219 -2.91 17.34 -7.55
C VAL A 219 -2.80 18.76 -8.10
N ASP A 220 -3.85 19.26 -8.75
CA ASP A 220 -3.87 20.61 -9.32
C ASP A 220 -3.83 21.72 -8.26
N VAL A 221 -4.55 21.53 -7.15
CA VAL A 221 -4.65 22.47 -6.03
C VAL A 221 -4.60 21.72 -4.70
N THR A 222 -3.68 22.12 -3.82
CA THR A 222 -3.52 21.53 -2.47
C THR A 222 -4.01 22.43 -1.35
N GLU A 223 -4.40 23.67 -1.66
CA GLU A 223 -5.00 24.62 -0.72
C GLU A 223 -6.36 25.06 -1.27
N ILE A 224 -7.44 24.59 -0.63
CA ILE A 224 -8.81 24.84 -1.06
C ILE A 224 -9.46 25.79 -0.08
N ASP A 225 -9.76 27.00 -0.56
CA ASP A 225 -10.54 27.98 0.17
C ASP A 225 -12.02 27.93 -0.28
N PHE A 226 -12.89 27.66 0.68
CA PHE A 226 -14.34 27.72 0.49
C PHE A 226 -14.89 29.15 0.64
N GLY A 227 -14.07 30.13 1.03
CA GLY A 227 -14.49 31.49 1.26
C GLY A 227 -15.46 31.56 2.43
N THR A 228 -16.55 32.32 2.28
CA THR A 228 -17.58 32.42 3.32
C THR A 228 -18.59 31.28 3.20
N VAL A 229 -18.69 30.46 4.23
CA VAL A 229 -19.65 29.35 4.34
C VAL A 229 -20.77 29.73 5.31
N ARG A 230 -22.01 29.42 4.95
CA ARG A 230 -23.22 29.74 5.72
C ARG A 230 -23.96 28.47 6.15
N TYR A 231 -24.76 28.57 7.20
CA TYR A 231 -25.55 27.46 7.75
C TYR A 231 -26.53 26.87 6.71
N LEU A 232 -26.54 25.57 6.49
CA LEU A 232 -27.38 24.86 5.51
C LEU A 232 -27.17 25.23 4.04
N GLU A 233 -26.08 25.90 3.70
CA GLU A 233 -25.72 26.15 2.30
C GLU A 233 -24.60 25.21 1.87
N LEU A 234 -24.91 24.28 0.96
CA LEU A 234 -23.92 23.34 0.41
C LEU A 234 -22.99 24.09 -0.54
N GLN A 235 -21.69 24.06 -0.26
CA GLN A 235 -20.68 24.54 -1.18
C GLN A 235 -19.83 23.38 -1.69
N VAL A 236 -19.52 23.41 -2.98
CA VAL A 236 -18.72 22.38 -3.64
C VAL A 236 -17.50 23.02 -4.30
N ARG A 237 -16.36 22.35 -4.14
CA ARG A 237 -15.11 22.62 -4.85
C ARG A 237 -14.63 21.31 -5.45
N THR A 238 -13.93 21.39 -6.57
CA THR A 238 -13.36 20.21 -7.25
C THR A 238 -11.85 20.36 -7.30
N ILE A 239 -11.15 19.26 -7.02
CA ILE A 239 -9.73 19.12 -7.30
C ILE A 239 -9.52 18.00 -8.30
N THR A 240 -8.44 18.07 -9.06
CA THR A 240 -8.07 17.07 -10.06
C THR A 240 -6.80 16.34 -9.63
N ILE A 241 -6.90 15.02 -9.51
CA ILE A 241 -5.76 14.14 -9.30
C ILE A 241 -5.39 13.51 -10.64
N LYS A 242 -4.20 13.82 -11.16
CA LYS A 242 -3.68 13.22 -12.38
C LYS A 242 -2.56 12.24 -12.07
N ASN A 243 -2.65 11.02 -12.59
CA ASN A 243 -1.54 10.09 -12.57
C ASN A 243 -0.45 10.56 -13.54
N VAL A 244 0.74 10.85 -13.02
CA VAL A 244 1.92 11.26 -13.81
C VAL A 244 3.01 10.18 -13.82
N GLY A 245 2.77 9.07 -13.13
CA GLY A 245 3.63 7.89 -13.14
C GLY A 245 3.33 6.95 -14.31
N LYS A 246 4.13 5.87 -14.41
CA LYS A 246 4.02 4.88 -15.49
C LYS A 246 3.07 3.72 -15.18
N LEU A 247 2.69 3.55 -13.92
CA LEU A 247 1.84 2.46 -13.44
C LEU A 247 0.48 2.99 -12.96
N PRO A 248 -0.56 2.15 -12.93
CA PRO A 248 -1.80 2.48 -12.23
C PRO A 248 -1.53 2.82 -10.76
N VAL A 249 -2.21 3.84 -10.24
CA VAL A 249 -2.08 4.29 -8.87
C VAL A 249 -3.42 4.15 -8.17
N GLU A 250 -3.42 3.46 -7.03
CA GLU A 250 -4.52 3.48 -6.07
C GLU A 250 -4.25 4.57 -5.03
N PHE A 251 -5.25 5.41 -4.78
CA PHE A 251 -5.20 6.42 -3.74
C PHE A 251 -6.40 6.31 -2.79
N GLU A 252 -6.21 6.77 -1.56
CA GLU A 252 -7.25 6.83 -0.53
C GLU A 252 -7.01 8.02 0.41
N PHE A 253 -8.07 8.71 0.82
CA PHE A 253 -7.99 9.67 1.92
C PHE A 253 -8.00 8.93 3.26
N ILE A 254 -6.90 9.01 4.00
CA ILE A 254 -6.69 8.23 5.23
C ILE A 254 -6.87 9.08 6.50
N LYS A 255 -7.11 8.37 7.60
CA LYS A 255 -7.26 8.98 8.94
C LYS A 255 -5.95 9.62 9.39
N LYS A 256 -6.06 10.77 10.04
CA LYS A 256 -4.94 11.39 10.76
C LYS A 256 -4.66 10.60 12.04
N LEU A 257 -3.45 10.73 12.57
CA LEU A 257 -3.08 10.16 13.87
C LEU A 257 -4.09 10.66 14.93
N ASP A 258 -4.61 9.74 15.73
CA ASP A 258 -5.59 9.99 16.80
C ASP A 258 -7.01 10.44 16.36
N GLU A 259 -7.31 10.49 15.07
CA GLU A 259 -8.67 10.78 14.58
C GLU A 259 -9.43 9.52 14.13
N THR A 260 -10.74 9.50 14.37
CA THR A 260 -11.63 8.39 13.99
C THR A 260 -12.05 8.42 12.51
N SER A 261 -11.98 9.60 11.89
CA SER A 261 -12.34 9.91 10.50
C SER A 261 -11.17 10.57 9.77
N PHE A 262 -11.16 10.51 8.43
CA PHE A 262 -10.16 11.20 7.61
C PHE A 262 -10.46 12.69 7.40
N CYS A 263 -11.70 13.11 7.62
CA CYS A 263 -12.16 14.50 7.54
C CYS A 263 -13.15 14.86 8.67
N LYS A 264 -13.32 16.16 8.93
CA LYS A 264 -14.32 16.70 9.87
C LYS A 264 -15.76 16.46 9.38
N GLU A 265 -16.71 16.44 10.31
CA GLU A 265 -18.14 16.14 10.05
C GLU A 265 -18.80 17.07 9.02
N TRP A 266 -18.33 18.30 8.89
CA TRP A 266 -18.86 19.30 7.95
C TRP A 266 -18.30 19.17 6.53
N LEU A 267 -17.32 18.29 6.30
CA LEU A 267 -16.66 18.09 5.01
C LEU A 267 -16.95 16.68 4.47
N ILE A 268 -17.28 16.60 3.19
CA ILE A 268 -17.53 15.36 2.46
C ILE A 268 -16.60 15.31 1.24
N VAL A 269 -15.94 14.17 1.02
CA VAL A 269 -14.97 13.96 -0.06
C VAL A 269 -15.42 12.80 -0.94
N GLU A 270 -15.67 13.07 -2.22
CA GLU A 270 -16.21 12.07 -3.16
C GLU A 270 -15.53 12.13 -4.55
N PRO A 271 -14.95 11.02 -5.05
CA PRO A 271 -14.66 9.78 -4.33
C PRO A 271 -13.52 9.97 -3.32
N TYR A 272 -13.59 9.30 -2.16
CA TYR A 272 -12.50 9.30 -1.18
C TYR A 272 -11.39 8.28 -1.50
N LYS A 273 -11.67 7.32 -2.40
CA LYS A 273 -10.75 6.24 -2.80
C LYS A 273 -11.00 5.87 -4.26
N LYS A 274 -9.94 5.71 -5.05
CA LYS A 274 -10.02 5.26 -6.45
C LYS A 274 -8.68 4.73 -6.96
N CYS A 275 -8.74 3.90 -8.01
CA CYS A 275 -7.59 3.55 -8.83
C CYS A 275 -7.64 4.33 -10.15
N ILE A 276 -6.50 4.89 -10.58
CA ILE A 276 -6.35 5.66 -11.83
C ILE A 276 -5.19 5.12 -12.67
N CYS A 277 -5.44 4.88 -13.95
CA CYS A 277 -4.42 4.41 -14.90
C CYS A 277 -3.37 5.49 -15.18
N ALA A 278 -2.25 5.10 -15.80
CA ALA A 278 -1.23 6.06 -16.24
C ALA A 278 -1.85 7.11 -17.18
N ASP A 279 -1.46 8.37 -16.99
CA ASP A 279 -1.99 9.57 -17.68
C ASP A 279 -3.48 9.89 -17.45
N GLU A 280 -4.22 9.07 -16.70
CA GLU A 280 -5.62 9.32 -16.36
C GLU A 280 -5.74 10.42 -15.28
N SER A 281 -6.85 11.16 -15.32
CA SER A 281 -7.21 12.14 -14.30
C SER A 281 -8.53 11.77 -13.63
N CYS A 282 -8.65 12.08 -12.34
CA CYS A 282 -9.86 11.92 -11.56
C CYS A 282 -10.22 13.23 -10.88
N GLU A 283 -11.47 13.65 -11.02
CA GLU A 283 -12.03 14.75 -10.26
C GLU A 283 -12.52 14.25 -8.89
N ILE A 284 -12.19 15.01 -7.84
CA ILE A 284 -12.66 14.79 -6.47
C ILE A 284 -13.48 15.99 -6.05
N GLN A 285 -14.72 15.76 -5.63
CA GLN A 285 -15.60 16.77 -5.09
C GLN A 285 -15.39 16.89 -3.58
N LEU A 286 -15.02 18.08 -3.13
CA LEU A 286 -14.99 18.50 -1.75
C LEU A 286 -16.27 19.30 -1.49
N LYS A 287 -17.14 18.79 -0.61
CA LYS A 287 -18.42 19.41 -0.29
C LYS A 287 -18.45 19.84 1.17
N VAL A 288 -18.71 21.11 1.43
CA VAL A 288 -18.82 21.67 2.77
C VAL A 288 -20.28 21.99 3.06
N LEU A 289 -20.79 21.50 4.18
CA LEU A 289 -22.13 21.78 4.68
C LEU A 289 -22.13 21.92 6.20
N ILE A 290 -22.38 23.13 6.70
CA ILE A 290 -22.62 23.35 8.12
C ILE A 290 -24.09 23.08 8.41
N ASN A 291 -24.39 22.00 9.12
CA ASN A 291 -25.75 21.59 9.46
C ASN A 291 -26.06 21.78 10.95
N LYS A 292 -27.20 21.28 11.41
CA LYS A 292 -27.65 21.39 12.81
C LYS A 292 -26.70 20.77 13.86
N THR A 293 -25.83 19.82 13.49
CA THR A 293 -24.89 19.20 14.45
C THR A 293 -23.54 19.91 14.52
N SER A 294 -23.17 20.64 13.47
CA SER A 294 -21.88 21.36 13.39
C SER A 294 -22.01 22.85 13.71
N ALA A 295 -23.19 23.46 13.46
CA ALA A 295 -23.41 24.90 13.65
C ALA A 295 -23.12 25.37 15.08
N CYS A 296 -23.55 24.61 16.09
CA CYS A 296 -23.31 24.95 17.49
C CYS A 296 -21.81 24.95 17.86
N LYS A 297 -21.05 23.96 17.35
CA LYS A 297 -19.60 23.86 17.53
C LYS A 297 -18.87 25.03 16.85
N MET A 298 -19.34 25.42 15.66
CA MET A 298 -18.80 26.57 14.91
C MET A 298 -19.10 27.91 15.60
N ASN A 299 -20.31 28.09 16.12
CA ASN A 299 -20.69 29.29 16.88
C ASN A 299 -19.86 29.43 18.16
N ALA A 300 -19.71 28.33 18.93
CA ALA A 300 -18.91 28.26 20.14
C ALA A 300 -17.38 28.30 19.89
N GLY A 301 -16.94 28.20 18.64
CA GLY A 301 -15.52 28.19 18.25
C GLY A 301 -14.75 26.93 18.66
N THR A 302 -15.45 25.87 19.08
CA THR A 302 -14.87 24.57 19.40
C THR A 302 -14.49 23.79 18.14
N ASP A 303 -15.14 24.10 17.01
CA ASP A 303 -14.75 23.66 15.67
C ASP A 303 -14.47 24.88 14.79
N LYS A 304 -13.65 24.68 13.75
CA LYS A 304 -13.27 25.71 12.77
C LYS A 304 -13.37 25.12 11.37
N LEU A 305 -13.65 25.98 10.38
CA LEU A 305 -13.56 25.63 8.96
C LEU A 305 -12.10 25.52 8.52
N TYR A 306 -11.42 24.53 9.06
CA TYR A 306 -10.04 24.20 8.76
C TYR A 306 -9.86 22.69 8.95
N ASP A 307 -9.38 22.02 7.91
CA ASP A 307 -9.01 20.61 7.98
C ASP A 307 -7.82 20.31 7.05
N ILE A 308 -7.08 19.26 7.36
CA ILE A 308 -6.03 18.72 6.49
C ILE A 308 -6.45 17.31 6.10
N LEU A 309 -6.63 17.10 4.80
CA LEU A 309 -6.86 15.80 4.21
C LEU A 309 -5.52 15.15 3.84
N VAL A 310 -5.36 13.88 4.15
CA VAL A 310 -4.16 13.10 3.80
C VAL A 310 -4.51 12.17 2.65
N LEU A 311 -4.09 12.53 1.44
CA LEU A 311 -4.21 11.69 0.25
C LEU A 311 -3.04 10.71 0.22
N HIS A 312 -3.31 9.45 0.57
CA HIS A 312 -2.33 8.38 0.57
C HIS A 312 -2.27 7.70 -0.80
N LEU A 313 -1.07 7.49 -1.32
CA LEU A 313 -0.82 6.66 -2.50
C LEU A 313 -0.26 5.32 -2.04
N TYR A 314 -0.90 4.21 -2.42
CA TYR A 314 -0.40 2.89 -2.08
C TYR A 314 0.98 2.65 -2.73
N GLY A 315 2.02 2.50 -1.90
CA GLY A 315 3.41 2.37 -2.36
C GLY A 315 4.06 3.68 -2.82
N GLY A 316 3.39 4.81 -2.64
CA GLY A 316 3.87 6.15 -2.99
C GLY A 316 4.01 7.08 -1.78
N LYS A 317 4.02 8.39 -2.03
CA LYS A 317 4.10 9.43 -1.01
C LYS A 317 2.71 9.95 -0.64
N ASP A 318 2.56 10.39 0.61
CA ASP A 318 1.37 11.11 1.05
C ASP A 318 1.37 12.55 0.54
N ILE A 319 0.18 13.04 0.19
CA ILE A 319 -0.06 14.42 -0.23
C ILE A 319 -1.04 15.06 0.74
N PHE A 320 -0.66 16.21 1.30
CA PHE A 320 -1.48 16.95 2.25
C PHE A 320 -2.27 18.03 1.53
N ILE A 321 -3.58 18.01 1.72
CA ILE A 321 -4.52 18.94 1.10
C ILE A 321 -5.20 19.72 2.22
N THR A 322 -4.97 21.03 2.26
CA THR A 322 -5.54 21.92 3.26
C THR A 322 -6.86 22.45 2.77
N VAL A 323 -7.90 22.30 3.59
CA VAL A 323 -9.23 22.87 3.35
C VAL A 323 -9.46 23.96 4.38
N ASN A 324 -9.79 25.17 3.93
CA ASN A 324 -10.07 26.29 4.80
C ASN A 324 -11.30 27.09 4.34
N GLY A 325 -11.79 27.95 5.23
CA GLY A 325 -12.88 28.88 4.95
C GLY A 325 -13.23 29.70 6.19
N THR A 326 -14.19 30.60 6.04
CA THR A 326 -14.72 31.44 7.11
C THR A 326 -16.20 31.15 7.30
N TYR A 327 -16.59 30.80 8.53
CA TYR A 327 -18.00 30.56 8.84
C TYR A 327 -18.69 31.88 9.18
N GLN A 328 -19.70 32.25 8.40
CA GLN A 328 -20.62 33.33 8.76
C GLN A 328 -21.65 32.76 9.74
N ARG A 329 -21.53 33.20 11.00
CA ARG A 329 -22.35 32.71 12.10
C ARG A 329 -23.82 33.03 11.88
N SER A 330 -24.66 32.13 12.36
CA SER A 330 -26.11 32.18 12.24
C SER A 330 -26.75 31.98 13.61
N CYS A 331 -27.93 32.54 13.84
CA CYS A 331 -28.73 32.30 15.04
C CYS A 331 -29.10 30.82 15.15
N PHE A 332 -29.16 30.12 14.02
CA PHE A 332 -29.21 28.67 13.95
C PHE A 332 -27.88 28.09 14.46
N GLY A 333 -27.95 27.22 15.48
CA GLY A 333 -26.76 26.75 16.20
C GLY A 333 -26.52 27.41 17.56
N CYS A 334 -27.12 28.58 17.83
CA CYS A 334 -26.95 29.26 19.11
C CYS A 334 -27.75 28.59 20.24
N SER A 335 -27.25 28.71 21.46
CA SER A 335 -28.05 28.35 22.64
C SER A 335 -29.18 29.35 22.86
N ILE A 336 -30.32 28.88 23.39
CA ILE A 336 -31.45 29.75 23.75
C ILE A 336 -31.00 30.86 24.70
N GLU A 337 -30.10 30.54 25.63
CA GLU A 337 -29.56 31.49 26.60
C GLU A 337 -28.77 32.64 25.96
N VAL A 338 -27.98 32.34 24.93
CA VAL A 338 -27.29 33.40 24.18
C VAL A 338 -28.32 34.24 23.44
N LEU A 339 -29.27 33.61 22.73
CA LEU A 339 -30.27 34.33 21.93
C LEU A 339 -31.13 35.30 22.76
N VAL A 340 -31.55 34.94 23.99
CA VAL A 340 -32.30 35.85 24.87
C VAL A 340 -31.51 37.05 25.37
N ASN A 341 -30.18 37.00 25.28
CA ASN A 341 -29.28 38.07 25.69
C ASN A 341 -28.69 38.86 24.51
N LEU A 342 -28.99 38.47 23.26
CA LEU A 342 -28.58 39.20 22.07
C LEU A 342 -29.59 40.30 21.73
N ASN A 343 -29.27 41.54 22.10
CA ASN A 343 -30.04 42.75 21.77
C ASN A 343 -29.86 43.26 20.33
N MET A 344 -29.10 42.54 19.50
CA MET A 344 -28.82 42.89 18.12
C MET A 344 -28.82 41.62 17.24
N PRO A 345 -28.87 41.76 15.90
CA PRO A 345 -28.77 40.64 14.99
C PRO A 345 -27.41 39.95 15.11
N ILE A 346 -27.37 38.62 14.91
CA ILE A 346 -26.14 37.86 15.16
C ILE A 346 -24.97 38.30 14.27
N ARG A 347 -25.24 38.79 13.06
CA ARG A 347 -24.22 39.28 12.13
C ARG A 347 -23.48 40.52 12.63
N GLU A 348 -24.10 41.28 13.53
CA GLU A 348 -23.48 42.46 14.14
C GLU A 348 -22.69 42.11 15.40
N VAL A 349 -22.86 40.90 15.95
CA VAL A 349 -22.15 40.44 17.14
C VAL A 349 -20.70 40.09 16.77
N PRO A 350 -19.69 40.69 17.41
CA PRO A 350 -18.29 40.32 17.17
C PRO A 350 -18.05 38.84 17.47
N VAL A 351 -17.32 38.15 16.58
CA VAL A 351 -17.05 36.70 16.67
C VAL A 351 -16.53 36.29 18.05
N GLY A 352 -15.55 37.02 18.59
CA GLY A 352 -14.96 36.71 19.90
C GLY A 352 -15.98 36.82 21.04
N LYS A 353 -16.89 37.80 20.98
CA LYS A 353 -17.96 37.99 21.98
C LYS A 353 -18.96 36.85 21.93
N LEU A 354 -19.36 36.40 20.74
CA LEU A 354 -20.29 35.28 20.60
C LEU A 354 -19.69 33.95 21.10
N ILE A 355 -18.42 33.69 20.78
CA ILE A 355 -17.68 32.54 21.33
C ILE A 355 -17.64 32.60 22.86
N GLU A 356 -17.36 33.76 23.44
CA GLU A 356 -17.34 33.94 24.89
C GLU A 356 -18.72 33.65 25.52
N LEU A 357 -19.79 34.17 24.93
CA LEU A 357 -21.16 33.95 25.41
C LEU A 357 -21.57 32.48 25.35
N GLU A 358 -21.29 31.77 24.26
CA GLU A 358 -21.62 30.35 24.13
C GLU A 358 -20.82 29.46 25.10
N ASN A 359 -19.57 29.81 25.39
CA ASN A 359 -18.74 29.05 26.34
C ASN A 359 -19.06 29.36 27.81
N LYS A 360 -19.72 30.49 28.09
CA LYS A 360 -20.14 30.91 29.44
C LYS A 360 -21.62 30.68 29.75
N ARG A 361 -22.37 30.05 28.84
CA ARG A 361 -23.81 29.83 29.00
C ARG A 361 -24.18 29.20 30.35
N ASP A 362 -23.46 28.20 30.84
CA ASP A 362 -23.81 27.58 32.14
C ASP A 362 -23.42 28.42 33.40
N GLN A 363 -22.87 29.62 33.23
CA GLN A 363 -22.34 30.46 34.31
C GLN A 363 -23.12 31.77 34.52
N THR A 364 -24.05 32.11 33.63
CA THR A 364 -24.84 33.34 33.75
C THR A 364 -25.92 33.16 34.83
N PRO A 365 -26.03 34.06 35.83
CA PRO A 365 -27.14 34.01 36.77
C PRO A 365 -28.48 34.15 36.02
N PRO A 366 -29.48 33.28 36.25
CA PRO A 366 -30.74 33.25 35.50
C PRO A 366 -31.64 34.50 35.66
N SER A 367 -31.22 35.51 36.44
CA SER A 367 -32.07 36.61 36.90
C SER A 367 -31.95 37.93 36.11
N GLN A 368 -31.20 37.96 35.00
CA GLN A 368 -31.07 39.15 34.14
C GLN A 368 -31.00 38.78 32.64
N SER A 369 -32.01 38.08 32.11
CA SER A 369 -32.15 37.96 30.65
C SER A 369 -32.63 39.28 30.04
N THR A 370 -32.10 39.63 28.86
CA THR A 370 -32.52 40.86 28.17
C THR A 370 -33.94 40.75 27.61
N TYR A 371 -34.30 39.57 27.09
CA TYR A 371 -35.64 39.26 26.62
C TYR A 371 -36.23 38.05 27.36
N SER A 372 -37.55 37.98 27.44
CA SER A 372 -38.26 36.82 28.00
C SER A 372 -38.20 35.59 27.10
N ILE A 373 -38.11 35.81 25.78
CA ILE A 373 -37.94 34.79 24.72
C ILE A 373 -36.99 35.33 23.64
N PRO A 374 -36.27 34.48 22.88
CA PRO A 374 -35.48 34.90 21.74
C PRO A 374 -36.33 35.65 20.71
N LYS A 375 -35.83 36.80 20.24
CA LYS A 375 -36.49 37.60 19.20
C LYS A 375 -36.70 36.79 17.92
N GLU A 376 -35.76 35.89 17.59
CA GLU A 376 -35.81 35.05 16.41
C GLU A 376 -36.98 34.05 16.46
N ILE A 377 -37.23 33.46 17.63
CA ILE A 377 -38.39 32.58 17.84
C ILE A 377 -39.67 33.42 17.78
N TRP A 378 -39.68 34.58 18.42
CA TRP A 378 -40.83 35.49 18.41
C TRP A 378 -41.22 35.88 16.98
N PHE A 379 -40.28 36.35 16.16
CA PHE A 379 -40.57 36.75 14.77
C PHE A 379 -41.21 35.62 13.94
N LEU A 380 -40.68 34.39 14.06
CA LEU A 380 -41.21 33.24 13.31
C LEU A 380 -42.60 32.84 13.81
N VAL A 381 -42.79 32.76 15.13
CA VAL A 381 -44.07 32.39 15.74
C VAL A 381 -45.13 33.46 15.49
N ASP A 382 -44.80 34.73 15.68
CA ASP A 382 -45.69 35.87 15.47
C ASP A 382 -46.17 35.94 14.02
N HIS A 383 -45.28 35.69 13.06
CA HIS A 383 -45.67 35.63 11.65
C HIS A 383 -46.65 34.48 11.36
N ILE A 384 -46.39 33.27 11.88
CA ILE A 384 -47.31 32.14 11.70
C ILE A 384 -48.64 32.41 12.44
N TYR A 385 -48.59 33.05 13.60
CA TYR A 385 -49.78 33.42 14.38
C TYR A 385 -50.66 34.41 13.61
N LEU A 386 -50.09 35.47 13.05
CA LEU A 386 -50.83 36.52 12.35
C LEU A 386 -51.36 36.08 10.98
N HIS A 387 -50.66 35.19 10.30
CA HIS A 387 -50.90 34.92 8.88
C HIS A 387 -51.12 33.44 8.52
N GLY A 388 -50.73 32.51 9.39
CA GLY A 388 -50.56 31.09 9.07
C GLY A 388 -51.37 30.10 9.90
N LEU A 389 -52.12 30.53 10.93
CA LEU A 389 -52.88 29.60 11.80
C LEU A 389 -53.89 28.74 11.04
N LYS A 390 -54.38 29.20 9.88
CA LYS A 390 -55.36 28.50 9.04
C LYS A 390 -54.72 27.83 7.82
N GLU A 391 -53.39 27.89 7.69
CA GLU A 391 -52.68 27.33 6.54
C GLU A 391 -52.81 25.79 6.51
N PRO A 392 -53.33 25.19 5.42
CA PRO A 392 -53.50 23.75 5.33
C PRO A 392 -52.17 23.00 5.41
N ASN A 393 -52.09 21.95 6.23
CA ASN A 393 -50.88 21.14 6.45
C ASN A 393 -49.72 21.92 7.10
N LEU A 394 -50.03 22.91 7.94
CA LEU A 394 -49.03 23.60 8.77
C LEU A 394 -48.17 22.58 9.54
N PHE A 395 -46.85 22.75 9.57
CA PHE A 395 -45.87 21.80 10.15
C PHE A 395 -45.77 20.40 9.53
N GLU A 396 -46.66 20.01 8.61
CA GLU A 396 -46.61 18.72 7.92
C GLU A 396 -46.00 18.84 6.52
N GLN A 397 -46.34 19.91 5.80
CA GLN A 397 -45.75 20.20 4.51
C GLN A 397 -44.41 20.91 4.68
N PRO A 398 -43.32 20.40 4.07
CA PRO A 398 -42.02 21.06 4.10
C PRO A 398 -42.07 22.37 3.30
N GLY A 399 -41.31 23.35 3.77
CA GLY A 399 -41.04 24.58 3.05
C GLY A 399 -40.08 24.39 1.89
N LEU A 400 -39.90 25.46 1.13
CA LEU A 400 -38.94 25.50 0.04
C LEU A 400 -37.56 25.83 0.60
N HIS A 401 -36.56 25.00 0.32
CA HIS A 401 -35.21 25.16 0.88
C HIS A 401 -34.63 26.56 0.67
N PHE A 402 -34.79 27.15 -0.52
CA PHE A 402 -34.27 28.49 -0.79
C PHE A 402 -34.98 29.58 0.05
N GLU A 403 -36.27 29.42 0.37
CA GLU A 403 -37.02 30.35 1.24
C GLU A 403 -36.53 30.24 2.68
N VAL A 404 -36.24 29.02 3.16
CA VAL A 404 -35.64 28.80 4.49
C VAL A 404 -34.28 29.50 4.60
N LEU A 405 -33.46 29.48 3.55
CA LEU A 405 -32.19 30.22 3.52
C LEU A 405 -32.40 31.75 3.55
N GLN A 406 -33.43 32.26 2.88
CA GLN A 406 -33.79 33.67 2.93
C GLN A 406 -34.29 34.08 4.32
N ILE A 407 -35.11 33.25 4.97
CA ILE A 407 -35.60 33.47 6.34
C ILE A 407 -34.43 33.44 7.33
N ARG A 408 -33.50 32.49 7.19
CA ARG A 408 -32.24 32.46 7.96
C ARG A 408 -31.47 33.78 7.79
N ASP A 409 -31.28 34.23 6.55
CA ASP A 409 -30.56 35.49 6.28
C ASP A 409 -31.29 36.70 6.87
N TRP A 410 -32.62 36.70 6.81
CA TRP A 410 -33.49 37.74 7.39
C TRP A 410 -33.31 37.82 8.92
N LEU A 411 -33.33 36.67 9.60
CA LEU A 411 -33.12 36.58 11.05
C LEU A 411 -31.69 36.97 11.46
N ASP A 412 -30.69 36.47 10.73
CA ASP A 412 -29.29 36.70 11.04
C ASP A 412 -28.88 38.18 10.88
N SER A 413 -29.51 38.87 9.94
CA SER A 413 -29.28 40.30 9.66
C SER A 413 -30.22 41.24 10.39
N GLY A 414 -31.32 40.73 10.96
CA GLY A 414 -32.35 41.54 11.63
C GLY A 414 -33.01 42.53 10.69
N SER A 415 -33.39 42.05 9.49
CA SER A 415 -34.08 42.88 8.51
C SER A 415 -35.39 43.44 9.06
N VAL A 416 -35.76 44.62 8.57
CA VAL A 416 -37.04 45.29 8.88
C VAL A 416 -38.11 45.05 7.82
N ASP A 417 -37.74 44.39 6.71
CA ASP A 417 -38.67 44.01 5.65
C ASP A 417 -39.60 42.90 6.12
N PRO A 418 -40.75 42.66 5.47
CA PRO A 418 -41.57 41.49 5.75
C PRO A 418 -40.77 40.18 5.65
N ILE A 419 -41.06 39.21 6.51
CA ILE A 419 -40.39 37.91 6.48
C ILE A 419 -40.64 37.26 5.11
N PRO A 420 -39.59 36.81 4.41
CA PRO A 420 -39.73 36.22 3.09
C PRO A 420 -40.26 34.79 3.14
N GLY A 421 -40.81 34.34 2.02
CA GLY A 421 -41.22 32.94 1.83
C GLY A 421 -42.65 32.62 2.26
N SER A 422 -43.03 31.37 2.06
CA SER A 422 -44.35 30.84 2.43
C SER A 422 -44.45 30.53 3.93
N ILE A 423 -45.68 30.41 4.44
CA ILE A 423 -45.94 29.99 5.83
C ILE A 423 -45.28 28.63 6.13
N HIS A 424 -45.26 27.69 5.17
CA HIS A 424 -44.58 26.41 5.33
C HIS A 424 -43.06 26.58 5.54
N SER A 425 -42.42 27.51 4.82
CA SER A 425 -41.00 27.80 4.99
C SER A 425 -40.69 28.49 6.31
N VAL A 426 -41.57 29.37 6.79
CA VAL A 426 -41.46 30.00 8.12
C VAL A 426 -41.64 28.95 9.23
N ALA A 427 -42.60 28.04 9.08
CA ALA A 427 -42.81 26.92 9.98
C ALA A 427 -41.59 25.97 10.00
N GLU A 428 -41.04 25.61 8.85
CA GLU A 428 -39.83 24.79 8.78
C GLU A 428 -38.60 25.51 9.37
N ALA A 429 -38.43 26.82 9.12
CA ALA A 429 -37.38 27.61 9.72
C ALA A 429 -37.47 27.63 11.26
N LEU A 430 -38.68 27.67 11.83
CA LEU A 430 -38.91 27.56 13.26
C LEU A 430 -38.46 26.20 13.78
N LEU A 431 -38.86 25.10 13.13
CA LEU A 431 -38.44 23.75 13.52
C LEU A 431 -36.92 23.61 13.46
N LEU A 432 -36.28 24.08 12.38
CA LEU A 432 -34.83 24.04 12.21
C LEU A 432 -34.09 24.91 13.23
N LEU A 433 -34.60 26.10 13.57
CA LEU A 433 -34.01 26.96 14.59
C LEU A 433 -33.99 26.23 15.94
N LEU A 434 -35.14 25.68 16.35
CA LEU A 434 -35.27 24.93 17.60
C LEU A 434 -34.40 23.67 17.60
N GLU A 435 -34.39 22.91 16.50
CA GLU A 435 -33.57 21.70 16.34
C GLU A 435 -32.07 21.96 16.30
N SER A 436 -31.63 23.15 15.86
CA SER A 436 -30.21 23.49 15.73
C SER A 436 -29.61 24.10 16.98
N THR A 437 -30.43 24.48 17.97
CA THR A 437 -29.94 25.06 19.23
C THR A 437 -28.86 24.21 19.87
N ALA A 438 -27.86 24.80 20.54
CA ALA A 438 -26.78 24.03 21.16
C ALA A 438 -27.28 23.06 22.24
N ASP A 439 -28.29 23.48 23.00
CA ASP A 439 -28.98 22.65 24.00
C ASP A 439 -30.49 22.70 23.75
N PRO A 440 -31.20 21.56 23.88
CA PRO A 440 -32.65 21.53 23.73
C PRO A 440 -33.33 22.43 24.75
N ILE A 441 -34.57 22.82 24.47
CA ILE A 441 -35.38 23.67 25.37
C ILE A 441 -35.43 23.04 26.76
N ILE A 442 -35.68 21.73 26.83
CA ILE A 442 -35.53 20.93 28.05
C ILE A 442 -34.10 20.38 28.06
N PRO A 443 -33.22 20.83 28.97
CA PRO A 443 -31.83 20.42 29.02
C PRO A 443 -31.62 18.89 29.09
N TYR A 444 -30.52 18.41 28.52
CA TYR A 444 -30.22 16.97 28.41
C TYR A 444 -30.22 16.22 29.76
N ASN A 445 -29.81 16.88 30.86
CA ASN A 445 -29.82 16.29 32.20
C ASN A 445 -31.24 16.05 32.76
N LEU A 446 -32.26 16.78 32.27
CA LEU A 446 -33.65 16.63 32.69
C LEU A 446 -34.45 15.67 31.82
N GLN A 447 -33.94 15.29 30.63
CA GLN A 447 -34.65 14.42 29.68
C GLN A 447 -35.14 13.12 30.34
N SER A 448 -34.27 12.42 31.08
CA SER A 448 -34.63 11.16 31.76
C SER A 448 -35.70 11.33 32.86
N VAL A 449 -35.77 12.51 33.47
CA VAL A 449 -36.77 12.86 34.48
C VAL A 449 -38.12 13.09 33.81
N CYS A 450 -38.14 13.86 32.71
CA CYS A 450 -39.32 14.07 31.87
C CYS A 450 -39.91 12.76 31.35
N LEU A 451 -39.08 11.83 30.86
CA LEU A 451 -39.55 10.54 30.36
C LEU A 451 -40.19 9.67 31.45
N ARG A 452 -39.71 9.74 32.70
CA ARG A 452 -40.32 9.03 33.84
C ARG A 452 -41.63 9.67 34.29
N ALA A 453 -41.69 11.01 34.28
CA ALA A 453 -42.87 11.79 34.62
C ALA A 453 -43.94 11.82 33.53
N SER A 454 -43.61 11.41 32.29
CA SER A 454 -44.46 11.57 31.09
C SER A 454 -45.90 11.06 31.21
N ALA A 455 -46.22 10.16 32.13
CA ALA A 455 -47.59 9.67 32.35
C ALA A 455 -48.42 10.52 33.34
N ASN A 456 -47.82 11.53 33.99
CA ASN A 456 -48.44 12.33 35.04
C ASN A 456 -48.22 13.83 34.79
N TYR A 457 -49.31 14.55 34.49
CA TYR A 457 -49.26 15.98 34.20
C TYR A 457 -48.69 16.82 35.36
N LEU A 458 -49.07 16.54 36.62
CA LEU A 458 -48.59 17.33 37.77
C LEU A 458 -47.07 17.21 37.94
N GLN A 459 -46.51 16.03 37.69
CA GLN A 459 -45.07 15.82 37.72
C GLN A 459 -44.38 16.51 36.54
N CYS A 460 -44.97 16.44 35.33
CA CYS A 460 -44.44 17.16 34.16
C CYS A 460 -44.41 18.67 34.42
N LYS A 461 -45.49 19.21 34.98
CA LYS A 461 -45.64 20.62 35.36
C LYS A 461 -44.59 21.08 36.35
N GLN A 462 -44.33 20.29 37.39
CA GLN A 462 -43.28 20.60 38.37
C GLN A 462 -41.90 20.72 37.71
N ILE A 463 -41.57 19.83 36.76
CA ILE A 463 -40.28 19.87 36.05
C ILE A 463 -40.14 21.18 35.25
N ILE A 464 -41.21 21.64 34.59
CA ILE A 464 -41.19 22.91 33.85
C ILE A 464 -41.02 24.12 34.78
N MET A 465 -41.58 24.07 36.00
CA MET A 465 -41.39 25.12 37.00
C MET A 465 -39.94 25.23 37.51
N GLU A 466 -39.19 24.13 37.48
CA GLU A 466 -37.78 24.07 37.90
C GLU A 466 -36.80 24.52 36.79
N LEU A 467 -37.29 24.77 35.56
CA LEU A 467 -36.45 25.28 34.48
C LEU A 467 -36.03 26.74 34.72
N PRO A 468 -34.84 27.15 34.22
CA PRO A 468 -34.50 28.57 34.14
C PRO A 468 -35.61 29.37 33.45
N GLU A 469 -35.86 30.58 33.96
CA GLU A 469 -37.03 31.38 33.57
C GLU A 469 -37.16 31.55 32.05
N PHE A 470 -36.06 31.85 31.36
CA PHE A 470 -36.05 32.01 29.92
C PHE A 470 -36.40 30.70 29.16
N ARG A 471 -35.98 29.52 29.64
CA ARG A 471 -36.33 28.23 29.02
C ARG A 471 -37.79 27.87 29.27
N LYS A 472 -38.25 28.13 30.49
CA LYS A 472 -39.66 27.99 30.88
C LYS A 472 -40.54 28.86 29.97
N ASN A 473 -40.20 30.14 29.80
CA ASN A 473 -40.94 31.07 28.97
C ASN A 473 -41.00 30.62 27.51
N VAL A 474 -39.88 30.18 26.92
CA VAL A 474 -39.87 29.68 25.54
C VAL A 474 -40.73 28.41 25.40
N PHE A 475 -40.64 27.47 26.35
CA PHE A 475 -41.45 26.25 26.32
C PHE A 475 -42.95 26.58 26.38
N LEU A 476 -43.37 27.40 27.35
CA LEU A 476 -44.77 27.77 27.54
C LEU A 476 -45.29 28.59 26.35
N TYR A 477 -44.50 29.55 25.85
CA TYR A 477 -44.86 30.35 24.68
C TYR A 477 -45.13 29.49 23.45
N LEU A 478 -44.27 28.49 23.19
CA LEU A 478 -44.49 27.55 22.09
C LEU A 478 -45.71 26.66 22.34
N CYS A 479 -45.93 26.18 23.57
CA CYS A 479 -47.11 25.38 23.90
C CYS A 479 -48.42 26.16 23.69
N GLU A 480 -48.49 27.41 24.15
CA GLU A 480 -49.66 28.30 23.95
C GLU A 480 -49.90 28.57 22.47
N PHE A 481 -48.85 28.89 21.70
CA PHE A 481 -48.97 29.05 20.26
C PHE A 481 -49.50 27.78 19.56
N LEU A 482 -49.02 26.60 19.96
CA LEU A 482 -49.49 25.33 19.40
C LEU A 482 -50.94 25.02 19.82
N GLN A 483 -51.35 25.39 21.03
CA GLN A 483 -52.74 25.30 21.46
C GLN A 483 -53.65 26.20 20.62
N GLU A 484 -53.22 27.42 20.32
CA GLU A 484 -53.97 28.31 19.42
C GLU A 484 -54.08 27.71 18.01
N ALA A 485 -52.99 27.18 17.46
CA ALA A 485 -53.01 26.51 16.16
C ALA A 485 -54.01 25.34 16.13
N LEU A 486 -54.15 24.59 17.22
CA LEU A 486 -55.13 23.50 17.34
C LEU A 486 -56.59 23.97 17.34
N GLN A 487 -56.88 25.22 17.73
CA GLN A 487 -58.23 25.80 17.62
C GLN A 487 -58.67 25.94 16.15
N HIS A 488 -57.71 25.95 15.23
CA HIS A 488 -57.93 26.02 13.77
C HIS A 488 -57.74 24.67 13.06
N SER A 489 -57.75 23.55 13.80
CA SER A 489 -57.57 22.18 13.27
C SER A 489 -58.45 21.82 12.07
N ALA A 490 -59.67 22.37 11.99
CA ALA A 490 -60.56 22.15 10.86
C ALA A 490 -60.06 22.75 9.53
N GLU A 491 -59.21 23.78 9.58
CA GLU A 491 -58.66 24.49 8.42
C GLU A 491 -57.22 24.05 8.13
N ASN A 492 -56.38 24.01 9.17
CA ASN A 492 -54.96 23.70 9.02
C ASN A 492 -54.63 22.19 9.04
N GLY A 493 -55.58 21.33 9.44
CA GLY A 493 -55.41 19.88 9.50
C GLY A 493 -54.61 19.36 10.70
N LEU A 494 -54.20 20.22 11.62
CA LEU A 494 -53.37 19.83 12.77
C LEU A 494 -54.16 19.03 13.80
N ASP A 495 -53.49 18.03 14.37
CA ASP A 495 -53.98 17.29 15.53
C ASP A 495 -52.93 17.22 16.64
N VAL A 496 -53.42 17.05 17.88
CA VAL A 496 -52.58 17.08 19.09
C VAL A 496 -51.49 16.02 19.05
N LYS A 497 -51.76 14.83 18.50
CA LYS A 497 -50.81 13.72 18.47
C LYS A 497 -49.67 14.03 17.50
N THR A 498 -49.98 14.61 16.34
CA THR A 498 -48.98 15.02 15.34
C THR A 498 -48.05 16.08 15.92
N LEU A 499 -48.60 17.17 16.48
CA LEU A 499 -47.79 18.23 17.11
C LEU A 499 -46.97 17.72 18.31
N SER A 500 -47.56 16.89 19.17
CA SER A 500 -46.86 16.31 20.31
C SER A 500 -45.69 15.43 19.88
N THR A 501 -45.84 14.68 18.78
CA THR A 501 -44.77 13.83 18.25
C THR A 501 -43.64 14.68 17.69
N LEU A 502 -43.96 15.68 16.87
CA LEU A 502 -42.99 16.58 16.26
C LEU A 502 -42.21 17.38 17.31
N PHE A 503 -42.91 18.16 18.14
CA PHE A 503 -42.28 19.02 19.13
C PHE A 503 -41.72 18.23 20.32
N GLY A 504 -42.23 17.03 20.60
CA GLY A 504 -41.62 16.11 21.57
C GLY A 504 -40.20 15.71 21.17
N ALA A 505 -39.95 15.45 19.88
CA ALA A 505 -38.61 15.13 19.39
C ALA A 505 -37.65 16.34 19.47
N ILE A 506 -38.17 17.56 19.31
CA ILE A 506 -37.41 18.81 19.33
C ILE A 506 -37.12 19.28 20.77
N PHE A 507 -38.11 19.23 21.67
CA PHE A 507 -37.97 19.70 23.04
C PHE A 507 -37.13 18.75 23.90
N LEU A 508 -37.22 17.44 23.64
CA LEU A 508 -36.54 16.38 24.40
C LEU A 508 -35.55 15.60 23.52
N ARG A 509 -34.58 16.30 22.92
CA ARG A 509 -33.55 15.69 22.07
C ARG A 509 -32.72 14.66 22.83
N ASP A 510 -32.29 13.62 22.14
CA ASP A 510 -31.39 12.60 22.70
C ASP A 510 -29.99 13.16 22.91
N ASN A 511 -29.38 12.79 24.05
CA ASN A 511 -28.03 13.26 24.38
C ASN A 511 -26.99 12.61 23.45
N PRO A 512 -26.23 13.40 22.67
CA PRO A 512 -25.23 12.88 21.73
C PRO A 512 -24.01 12.25 22.43
N ASN A 513 -23.75 12.61 23.70
CA ASN A 513 -22.57 12.16 24.46
C ASN A 513 -22.84 10.93 25.35
N GLN A 514 -24.09 10.47 25.46
CA GLN A 514 -24.37 9.19 26.11
C GLN A 514 -24.02 8.07 25.13
N ILE A 515 -23.12 7.17 25.52
CA ILE A 515 -22.86 5.91 24.81
C ILE A 515 -24.18 5.13 24.83
N GLN A 516 -24.95 5.24 23.75
CA GLN A 516 -26.15 4.45 23.57
C GLN A 516 -25.69 3.04 23.23
N GLU A 517 -25.85 2.09 24.17
CA GLU A 517 -25.88 0.67 23.78
C GLU A 517 -26.90 0.51 22.64
N PRO A 518 -26.67 -0.39 21.66
CA PRO A 518 -27.58 -0.59 20.54
C PRO A 518 -29.00 -0.87 21.04
N GLN A 519 -29.82 0.19 21.07
CA GLN A 519 -31.18 0.11 21.59
C GLN A 519 -32.03 -0.66 20.58
N SER A 520 -32.79 -1.64 21.06
CA SER A 520 -33.76 -2.33 20.23
C SER A 520 -34.76 -1.30 19.63
N ARG A 521 -35.24 -1.54 18.41
CA ARG A 521 -36.25 -0.68 17.76
C ARG A 521 -37.47 -0.42 18.67
N ILE A 522 -37.81 -1.40 19.51
CA ILE A 522 -38.92 -1.33 20.47
C ILE A 522 -38.62 -0.29 21.57
N ASN A 523 -37.40 -0.23 22.11
CA ASN A 523 -37.04 0.75 23.13
C ASN A 523 -37.06 2.19 22.59
N LYS A 524 -36.60 2.41 21.36
CA LYS A 524 -36.64 3.74 20.72
C LYS A 524 -38.08 4.24 20.53
N GLN A 525 -38.98 3.39 20.03
CA GLN A 525 -40.40 3.72 19.89
C GLN A 525 -41.08 4.06 21.22
N VAL A 526 -40.72 3.36 22.30
CA VAL A 526 -41.23 3.66 23.65
C VAL A 526 -40.74 5.02 24.15
N ILE A 527 -39.46 5.35 23.90
CA ILE A 527 -38.90 6.65 24.26
C ILE A 527 -39.60 7.77 23.49
N ASP A 528 -39.75 7.63 22.18
CA ASP A 528 -40.39 8.65 21.33
C ASP A 528 -41.86 8.86 21.72
N LYS A 529 -42.58 7.78 22.06
CA LYS A 529 -43.96 7.87 22.59
C LYS A 529 -44.00 8.63 23.93
N LYS A 530 -43.03 8.44 24.81
CA LYS A 530 -42.94 9.16 26.09
C LYS A 530 -42.60 10.64 25.90
N LYS A 531 -41.73 10.98 24.94
CA LYS A 531 -41.45 12.38 24.57
C LYS A 531 -42.72 13.06 24.08
N ALA A 532 -43.45 12.40 23.18
CA ALA A 532 -44.73 12.90 22.68
C ALA A 532 -45.76 13.06 23.80
N GLN A 533 -45.89 12.06 24.69
CA GLN A 533 -46.81 12.12 25.81
C GLN A 533 -46.51 13.27 26.78
N PHE A 534 -45.22 13.58 27.01
CA PHE A 534 -44.82 14.71 27.84
C PHE A 534 -45.36 16.04 27.27
N VAL A 535 -45.16 16.28 25.97
CA VAL A 535 -45.65 17.51 25.30
C VAL A 535 -47.17 17.51 25.19
N TYR A 536 -47.78 16.36 24.93
CA TYR A 536 -49.25 16.20 24.85
C TYR A 536 -49.95 16.78 26.07
N HIS A 537 -49.40 16.57 27.28
CA HIS A 537 -49.99 17.13 28.50
C HIS A 537 -50.11 18.66 28.47
N PHE A 538 -49.13 19.37 27.90
CA PHE A 538 -49.15 20.82 27.80
C PHE A 538 -49.98 21.33 26.62
N LEU A 539 -50.38 20.48 25.67
CA LEU A 539 -51.26 20.87 24.56
C LEU A 539 -52.76 20.66 24.87
N VAL A 540 -53.11 19.87 25.89
CA VAL A 540 -54.51 19.56 26.23
C VAL A 540 -54.97 20.10 27.58
N ASN A 541 -54.05 20.54 28.44
CA ASN A 541 -54.37 21.09 29.75
C ASN A 541 -54.11 22.60 29.77
N ASP A 542 -54.97 23.31 30.50
CA ASP A 542 -54.73 24.71 30.86
C ASP A 542 -53.54 24.78 31.83
N HIS A 543 -52.60 25.65 31.50
CA HIS A 543 -51.39 25.91 32.26
C HIS A 543 -51.13 27.41 32.40
N SER A 544 -52.17 28.24 32.24
CA SER A 544 -52.13 29.69 32.44
C SER A 544 -51.56 30.08 33.81
N ASP A 545 -51.76 29.23 34.83
CA ASP A 545 -51.24 29.46 36.17
C ASP A 545 -49.70 29.40 36.26
N LEU A 546 -49.01 28.77 35.30
CA LEU A 546 -47.55 28.82 35.16
C LEU A 546 -47.03 30.13 34.57
N ILE A 547 -47.89 30.87 33.88
CA ILE A 547 -47.58 32.14 33.20
C ILE A 547 -47.84 33.31 34.15
N PHE A 548 -48.93 33.24 34.93
CA PHE A 548 -49.38 34.32 35.82
C PHE A 548 -48.96 34.18 37.29
N SER A 549 -48.15 33.17 37.65
CA SER A 549 -47.58 33.08 39.01
C SER A 549 -46.54 34.18 39.22
N LYS A 550 -46.95 35.30 39.81
CA LYS A 550 -46.05 36.32 40.36
C LYS A 550 -45.37 35.86 41.64
#